data_AF-A0A813II72-F1
#
_entry.id   AF-A0A813II72-F1
#
_cell.length_a   1.000
_cell.length_b   1.000
_cell.length_c   1.000
_cell.angle_alpha   90.00
_cell.angle_beta   90.00
_cell.angle_gamma   90.00
#
_symmetry.space_group_name_H-M   'P 1'
#
loop_
_entity.id
_entity.type
_entity.pdbx_description
1 polymer ?
#
loop_
_entity_poly.entity_id
_entity_poly.type
_entity_poly.pdbx_seq_one_letter_code
_entity_poly.pdbx_strand_id
1 'polypeptide(L)'
;MSAMPLANAASSSPLGTSIEVSGVSFVRFDNPLRVEAYTQPGASLTVMHRIAGNGGCFMVPEGNLLCGLIQWVVKEDGSVIPEYWIEHGELEELTAQQEQKVGARPEDSDRGGRPTFVESP
;
A
#
# COMPACT_ATOMS: atom_id res chain seq x y z
N MET A 1 31.64 20.45 -14.90
CA MET A 1 30.93 19.34 -14.23
C MET A 1 29.64 19.13 -15.00
N SER A 2 29.44 17.99 -15.65
CA SER A 2 28.17 17.73 -16.31
C SER A 2 27.12 17.35 -15.27
N ALA A 3 26.01 18.08 -15.21
CA ALA A 3 24.83 17.59 -14.52
C ALA A 3 24.40 16.27 -15.19
N MET A 4 24.18 15.23 -14.40
CA MET A 4 23.52 14.03 -14.94
C MET A 4 22.11 14.41 -15.39
N PRO A 5 21.60 13.86 -16.51
CA PRO A 5 20.25 14.16 -16.95
C PRO A 5 19.28 13.88 -15.80
N LEU A 6 18.44 14.86 -15.50
CA LEU A 6 17.30 14.68 -14.59
C LEU A 6 16.51 13.48 -15.13
N ALA A 7 16.16 12.53 -14.27
CA ALA A 7 15.55 11.28 -14.72
C ALA A 7 14.33 11.58 -15.59
N ASN A 8 14.27 10.99 -16.79
CA ASN A 8 13.19 11.23 -17.76
C ASN A 8 11.84 11.18 -17.05
N ALA A 9 11.00 12.18 -17.28
CA ALA A 9 9.70 12.28 -16.63
C ALA A 9 8.89 10.98 -16.78
N ALA A 10 8.24 10.56 -15.70
CA ALA A 10 7.49 9.32 -15.64
C ALA A 10 6.05 9.55 -15.17
N SER A 11 5.15 8.74 -15.73
CA SER A 11 3.76 8.63 -15.27
C SER A 11 3.71 7.82 -13.98
N SER A 12 2.79 8.20 -13.08
CA SER A 12 2.43 7.42 -11.89
C SER A 12 1.89 6.04 -12.29
N SER A 13 2.26 5.01 -11.53
CA SER A 13 1.77 3.65 -11.78
C SER A 13 0.33 3.49 -11.24
N PRO A 14 -0.59 2.84 -11.98
CA PRO A 14 -1.92 2.52 -11.46
C PRO A 14 -1.86 1.69 -10.16
N LEU A 15 -2.79 1.91 -9.24
CA LEU A 15 -2.96 1.03 -8.07
C LEU A 15 -3.21 -0.41 -8.53
N GLY A 16 -2.65 -1.39 -7.83
CA GLY A 16 -2.68 -2.80 -8.21
C GLY A 16 -1.64 -3.21 -9.26
N THR A 17 -0.83 -2.28 -9.79
CA THR A 17 0.32 -2.64 -10.64
C THR A 17 1.33 -3.43 -9.83
N SER A 18 1.79 -4.58 -10.33
CA SER A 18 2.84 -5.39 -9.68
C SER A 18 4.20 -5.21 -10.34
N ILE A 19 5.26 -5.25 -9.53
CA ILE A 19 6.67 -5.31 -9.95
C ILE A 19 7.38 -6.43 -9.21
N GLU A 20 8.43 -6.98 -9.81
CA GLU A 20 9.32 -7.94 -9.16
C GLU A 20 10.69 -7.29 -8.93
N VAL A 21 11.19 -7.36 -7.70
CA VAL A 21 12.55 -6.92 -7.36
C VAL A 21 13.27 -8.03 -6.60
N SER A 22 14.33 -8.57 -7.20
CA SER A 22 15.18 -9.61 -6.60
C SER A 22 14.42 -10.85 -6.13
N GLY A 23 13.35 -11.24 -6.84
CA GLY A 23 12.50 -12.38 -6.48
C GLY A 23 11.39 -12.10 -5.47
N VAL A 24 11.20 -10.84 -5.06
CA VAL A 24 10.08 -10.41 -4.21
C VAL A 24 9.10 -9.59 -5.04
N SER A 25 7.80 -9.91 -4.93
CA SER A 25 6.72 -9.21 -5.63
C SER A 25 6.19 -8.05 -4.78
N PHE A 26 6.07 -6.88 -5.38
CA PHE A 26 5.49 -5.70 -4.74
C PHE A 26 4.34 -5.14 -5.58
N VAL A 27 3.28 -4.68 -4.93
CA VAL A 27 2.07 -4.15 -5.55
C VAL A 27 1.92 -2.66 -5.22
N ARG A 28 1.64 -1.84 -6.23
CA ARG A 28 1.35 -0.42 -6.06
C ARG A 28 0.11 -0.25 -5.21
N PHE A 29 0.26 0.30 -4.02
CA PHE A 29 -0.80 0.32 -3.01
C PHE A 29 -0.98 1.72 -2.41
N ASP A 30 -2.22 2.06 -2.07
CA ASP A 30 -2.54 3.34 -1.44
C ASP A 30 -2.47 3.20 0.08
N ASN A 31 -1.36 3.66 0.66
CA ASN A 31 -1.16 3.69 2.09
C ASN A 31 -0.54 5.03 2.51
N PRO A 32 -1.38 6.07 2.75
CA PRO A 32 -0.88 7.41 3.07
C PRO A 32 -0.04 7.45 4.34
N LEU A 33 -0.27 6.55 5.30
CA LEU A 33 0.51 6.47 6.55
C LEU A 33 1.94 5.96 6.29
N ARG A 34 2.11 4.94 5.44
CA ARG A 34 3.44 4.46 4.99
C ARG A 34 4.15 5.52 4.13
N VAL A 35 3.41 6.20 3.24
CA VAL A 35 3.94 7.31 2.43
C VAL A 35 4.43 8.44 3.33
N GLU A 36 3.64 8.88 4.31
CA GLU A 36 4.05 9.89 5.28
C GLU A 36 5.33 9.44 6.01
N ALA A 37 5.32 8.26 6.63
CA ALA A 37 6.47 7.73 7.38
C ALA A 37 7.77 7.69 6.56
N TYR A 38 7.71 7.36 5.26
CA TYR A 38 8.90 7.27 4.41
C TYR A 38 9.27 8.61 3.74
N THR A 39 8.41 9.62 3.84
CA THR A 39 8.69 10.99 3.35
C THR A 39 9.09 11.97 4.45
N GLN A 40 9.01 11.57 5.73
CA GLN A 40 9.42 12.43 6.85
C GLN A 40 10.93 12.76 6.79
N PRO A 41 11.33 14.02 7.07
CA PRO A 41 12.74 14.39 7.19
C PRO A 41 13.45 13.56 8.26
N GLY A 42 14.57 12.93 7.88
CA GLY A 42 15.33 12.03 8.76
C GLY A 42 14.91 10.56 8.69
N ALA A 43 13.94 10.18 7.84
CA ALA A 43 13.68 8.78 7.53
C ALA A 43 14.93 8.11 6.94
N SER A 44 15.45 7.08 7.61
CA SER A 44 16.56 6.25 7.12
C SER A 44 16.10 5.41 5.93
N LEU A 45 16.43 5.85 4.72
CA LEU A 45 16.12 5.15 3.47
C LEU A 45 17.39 4.70 2.74
N THR A 46 17.41 3.43 2.32
CA THR A 46 18.44 2.87 1.44
C THR A 46 17.95 2.84 0.00
N VAL A 47 18.79 3.27 -0.95
CA VAL A 47 18.54 3.11 -2.39
C VAL A 47 18.67 1.64 -2.78
N MET A 48 17.57 1.03 -3.24
CA MET A 48 17.55 -0.37 -3.65
C MET A 48 17.72 -0.53 -5.16
N HIS A 49 17.01 0.28 -5.97
CA HIS A 49 17.07 0.18 -7.42
C HIS A 49 16.78 1.52 -8.11
N ARG A 50 17.46 1.79 -9.23
CA ARG A 50 17.19 2.95 -10.09
C ARG A 50 16.63 2.44 -11.41
N ILE A 51 15.42 2.87 -11.78
CA ILE A 51 14.86 2.50 -13.08
C ILE A 51 15.48 3.41 -14.15
N ALA A 52 16.36 2.87 -14.98
CA ALA A 52 16.89 3.61 -16.12
C ALA A 52 15.75 3.93 -17.09
N GLY A 53 15.52 5.22 -17.36
CA GLY A 53 14.53 5.71 -18.34
C GLY A 53 13.15 6.07 -17.80
N ASN A 54 12.76 5.63 -16.60
CA ASN A 54 11.40 5.84 -16.04
C ASN A 54 11.40 6.65 -14.74
N GLY A 55 12.12 7.79 -14.71
CA GLY A 55 11.84 8.89 -13.78
C GLY A 55 11.89 8.64 -12.27
N GLY A 56 12.47 7.53 -11.79
CA GLY A 56 12.38 7.20 -10.37
C GLY A 56 13.39 6.24 -9.78
N CYS A 57 13.44 6.29 -8.45
CA CYS A 57 14.32 5.51 -7.60
C CYS A 57 13.47 4.77 -6.56
N PHE A 58 13.63 3.44 -6.47
CA PHE A 58 13.09 2.66 -5.36
C PHE A 58 14.02 2.78 -4.15
N MET A 59 13.43 3.11 -3.02
CA MET A 59 14.05 3.17 -1.72
C MET A 59 13.27 2.32 -0.72
N VAL A 60 13.95 1.86 0.31
CA VAL A 60 13.42 1.00 1.39
C VAL A 60 13.84 1.57 2.74
N PRO A 61 13.03 1.39 3.80
CA PRO A 61 13.48 1.61 5.16
C PRO A 61 14.75 0.82 5.45
N GLU A 62 15.74 1.47 6.04
CA GLU A 62 17.00 0.83 6.43
C GLU A 62 16.72 -0.34 7.39
N GLY A 63 17.27 -1.51 7.08
CA GLY A 63 17.12 -2.73 7.88
C GLY A 63 15.83 -3.52 7.67
N ASN A 64 14.86 -3.10 6.85
CA ASN A 64 13.66 -3.91 6.60
C ASN A 64 13.06 -3.79 5.18
N LEU A 65 13.39 -4.76 4.31
CA LEU A 65 12.86 -4.89 2.95
C LEU A 65 11.39 -5.31 2.89
N LEU A 66 10.87 -5.97 3.93
CA LEU A 66 9.50 -6.49 3.97
C LEU A 66 8.47 -5.40 4.34
N CYS A 67 8.93 -4.19 4.68
CA CYS A 67 8.07 -3.04 4.95
C CYS A 67 7.63 -2.28 3.67
N GLY A 68 7.73 -2.90 2.50
CA GLY A 68 7.42 -2.25 1.23
C GLY A 68 8.45 -1.21 0.78
N LEU A 69 8.22 -0.65 -0.41
CA LEU A 69 9.11 0.29 -1.08
C LEU A 69 8.45 1.68 -1.17
N ILE A 70 9.27 2.72 -1.24
CA ILE A 70 8.87 4.01 -1.81
C ILE A 70 9.57 4.23 -3.15
N GLN A 71 8.82 4.60 -4.17
CA GLN A 71 9.33 5.12 -5.43
C GLN A 71 9.12 6.62 -5.47
N TRP A 72 10.17 7.38 -5.78
CA TRP A 72 10.06 8.81 -6.07
C TRP A 72 9.85 9.00 -7.57
N VAL A 73 8.66 9.41 -7.99
CA VAL A 73 8.30 9.63 -9.40
C VAL A 73 8.45 11.11 -9.75
N VAL A 74 9.37 11.44 -10.65
CA VAL A 74 9.53 12.79 -11.20
C VAL A 74 8.60 12.96 -12.42
N LYS A 75 7.72 13.97 -12.37
CA LYS A 75 6.78 14.31 -13.45
C LYS A 75 7.37 15.32 -14.44
N GLU A 76 6.68 15.50 -15.59
CA GLU A 76 7.06 16.47 -16.63
C GLU A 76 7.06 17.92 -16.15
N ASP A 77 6.19 18.25 -15.18
CA ASP A 77 6.12 19.57 -14.54
C ASP A 77 7.22 19.80 -13.49
N GLY A 78 8.12 18.84 -13.28
CA GLY A 78 9.18 18.87 -12.28
C GLY A 78 8.71 18.55 -10.85
N SER A 79 7.42 18.26 -10.63
CA SER A 79 6.95 17.78 -9.34
C SER A 79 7.42 16.35 -9.06
N VAL A 80 7.56 16.01 -7.77
CA VAL A 80 7.94 14.67 -7.32
C VAL A 80 6.81 14.10 -6.49
N ILE A 81 6.35 12.89 -6.84
CA ILE A 81 5.31 12.18 -6.10
C ILE A 81 5.88 10.90 -5.47
N PRO A 82 5.71 10.71 -4.15
CA PRO A 82 6.05 9.47 -3.48
C PRO A 82 4.98 8.40 -3.75
N GLU A 83 5.41 7.24 -4.22
CA GLU A 83 4.57 6.09 -4.56
C GLU A 83 4.92 4.90 -3.67
N TYR A 84 3.99 4.45 -2.83
CA TYR A 84 4.17 3.25 -1.99
C TYR A 84 3.87 1.95 -2.74
N TRP A 85 4.70 0.95 -2.48
CA TRP A 85 4.59 -0.40 -3.01
C TRP A 85 4.63 -1.39 -1.85
N ILE A 86 3.52 -2.08 -1.61
CA ILE A 86 3.38 -3.08 -0.55
C ILE A 86 3.98 -4.41 -1.01
N GLU A 87 4.51 -5.22 -0.10
CA GLU A 87 4.88 -6.60 -0.42
C GLU A 87 3.60 -7.44 -0.63
N HIS A 88 3.63 -8.44 -1.53
CA HIS A 88 2.44 -9.19 -1.92
C HIS A 88 1.81 -9.99 -0.75
N GLY A 89 2.64 -10.61 0.10
CA GLY A 89 2.20 -11.27 1.33
C GLY A 89 1.56 -10.30 2.33
N GLU A 90 2.17 -9.14 2.60
CA GLU A 90 1.57 -8.09 3.46
C GLU A 90 0.18 -7.66 2.92
N LEU A 91 -0.01 -7.60 1.60
CA LEU A 91 -1.31 -7.30 0.99
C LEU A 91 -2.35 -8.41 1.18
N GLU A 92 -1.96 -9.67 1.01
CA GLU A 92 -2.83 -10.84 1.26
C GLU A 92 -3.30 -10.87 2.72
N GLU A 93 -2.39 -10.66 3.68
CA GLU A 93 -2.70 -10.60 5.11
C GLU A 93 -3.68 -9.47 5.45
N LEU A 94 -3.47 -8.27 4.91
CA LEU A 94 -4.38 -7.12 5.12
C LEU A 94 -5.77 -7.39 4.54
N THR A 95 -5.86 -8.04 3.37
CA THR A 95 -7.13 -8.39 2.74
C THR A 95 -7.89 -9.41 3.59
N ALA A 96 -7.22 -10.49 4.02
CA ALA A 96 -7.83 -11.51 4.88
C ALA A 96 -8.31 -10.94 6.23
N GLN A 97 -7.57 -10.01 6.83
CA GLN A 97 -7.98 -9.34 8.07
C GLN A 97 -9.22 -8.43 7.87
N GLN A 98 -9.33 -7.74 6.73
CA GLN A 98 -10.52 -6.95 6.42
C GLN A 98 -11.76 -7.83 6.24
N GLU A 99 -11.64 -8.95 5.54
CA GLU A 99 -12.75 -9.91 5.34
C GLU A 99 -13.25 -10.50 6.66
N GLN A 100 -12.35 -10.92 7.56
CA GLN A 100 -12.73 -11.40 8.90
C GLN A 100 -13.43 -10.32 9.73
N LYS A 101 -13.00 -9.06 9.64
CA LYS A 101 -13.60 -7.94 10.37
C LYS A 101 -14.99 -7.55 9.84
N VAL A 102 -15.27 -7.79 8.56
CA VAL A 102 -16.60 -7.61 7.96
C VAL A 102 -17.54 -8.78 8.29
N GLY A 103 -17.02 -10.01 8.35
CA GLY A 103 -17.77 -11.21 8.75
C GLY A 103 -18.21 -11.25 10.22
N ALA A 104 -17.57 -10.47 11.09
CA ALA A 104 -17.83 -10.45 12.54
C ALA A 104 -18.94 -9.47 13.00
N ARG A 105 -19.99 -9.24 12.18
CA ARG A 105 -21.22 -8.56 12.66
C ARG A 105 -22.07 -9.55 13.47
N PRO A 106 -22.39 -9.27 14.75
CA PRO A 106 -23.27 -10.14 15.52
C PRO A 106 -24.73 -9.97 15.06
N GLU A 107 -25.24 -10.95 14.30
CA GLU A 107 -26.68 -11.17 14.16
C GLU A 107 -27.20 -11.84 15.45
N ASP A 108 -27.40 -11.06 16.51
CA ASP A 108 -27.97 -11.60 17.75
C ASP A 108 -28.95 -10.63 18.44
N SER A 109 -30.13 -10.52 17.84
CA SER A 109 -31.41 -10.19 18.50
C SER A 109 -32.56 -10.21 17.48
N ASP A 110 -33.19 -11.37 17.26
CA ASP A 110 -34.67 -11.53 17.29
C ASP A 110 -35.13 -12.99 17.01
N ARG A 111 -34.82 -13.93 17.92
CA ARG A 111 -35.47 -15.27 17.95
C ARG A 111 -35.75 -15.76 19.38
N GLY A 112 -36.63 -15.05 20.09
CA GLY A 112 -37.36 -15.57 21.25
C GLY A 112 -38.77 -16.01 20.85
N GLY A 113 -39.13 -17.28 21.06
CA GLY A 113 -40.33 -17.87 20.45
C GLY A 113 -41.69 -17.51 21.10
N ARG A 114 -42.74 -17.53 20.25
CA ARG A 114 -44.17 -17.59 20.59
C ARG A 114 -44.49 -18.85 21.42
N PRO A 115 -45.57 -18.90 22.24
CA PRO A 115 -46.90 -19.19 21.66
C PRO A 115 -48.12 -18.51 22.34
N THR A 116 -49.28 -18.75 21.75
CA THR A 116 -50.64 -18.24 22.08
C THR A 116 -51.36 -19.00 23.20
N PHE A 117 -52.24 -18.32 23.96
CA PHE A 117 -53.40 -18.95 24.61
C PHE A 117 -54.57 -17.96 24.87
N VAL A 118 -55.73 -18.49 25.26
CA VAL A 118 -57.08 -17.85 25.40
C VAL A 118 -57.60 -17.96 26.85
N GLU A 119 -58.73 -17.38 27.31
CA GLU A 119 -59.91 -16.80 26.62
C GLU A 119 -60.53 -15.62 27.42
N SER A 120 -61.74 -15.16 27.04
CA SER A 120 -62.49 -14.08 27.70
C SER A 120 -63.06 -14.46 29.08
N PRO A 121 -63.54 -13.45 29.84
CA PRO A 121 -64.97 -13.38 30.14
C PRO A 121 -65.63 -12.02 29.81
#